data_AF-A0A9E6ASB3-F1
#
_entry.id   AF-A0A9E6ASB3-F1
#
_cell.length_a   1.000
_cell.length_b   1.000
_cell.length_c   1.000
_cell.angle_alpha   90.00
_cell.angle_beta   90.00
_cell.angle_gamma   90.00
#
_symmetry.space_group_name_H-M   'P 1'
#
loop_
_entity.id
_entity.type
_entity.pdbx_description
1 polymer ?
#
loop_
_entity_poly.entity_id
_entity_poly.type
_entity_poly.pdbx_seq_one_letter_code
_entity_poly.pdbx_strand_id
1 'polypeptide(L)'
;MSAPALHSGPETLRASFAHYSKQLSPRLQIALLVGAIGTRLYLGQFIWLDLSAFVTWIALWPLVEWFLHLKFMHFRPIQIARRTLDLAVGKRHRRHHFNPWDLSLIPTPAKIYAIGLPIV
;
A
#
# COMPACT_ATOMS: atom_id res chain seq x y z
N MET A 1 -13.36 -22.50 -19.03
CA MET A 1 -12.62 -21.91 -17.87
C MET A 1 -13.66 -21.59 -16.82
N SER A 2 -13.61 -22.27 -15.67
CA SER A 2 -14.55 -22.06 -14.57
C SER A 2 -14.36 -20.66 -13.98
N ALA A 3 -15.46 -19.96 -13.65
CA ALA A 3 -15.36 -18.70 -12.94
C ALA A 3 -14.62 -18.92 -11.59
N PRO A 4 -13.66 -18.05 -11.21
CA PRO A 4 -13.00 -18.18 -9.92
C PRO A 4 -14.04 -18.04 -8.80
N ALA A 5 -13.96 -18.91 -7.80
CA ALA A 5 -14.84 -18.85 -6.64
C ALA A 5 -14.67 -17.51 -5.90
N LEU A 6 -15.79 -16.81 -5.69
CA LEU A 6 -15.82 -15.60 -4.88
C LEU A 6 -15.46 -15.97 -3.44
N HIS A 7 -14.57 -15.19 -2.83
CA HIS A 7 -14.20 -15.41 -1.44
C HIS A 7 -15.21 -14.68 -0.54
N SER A 8 -15.68 -15.31 0.54
CA SER A 8 -16.37 -14.60 1.61
C SER A 8 -15.33 -13.94 2.50
N GLY A 9 -15.36 -12.62 2.59
CA GLY A 9 -14.46 -11.85 3.44
C GLY A 9 -14.77 -12.04 4.93
N PRO A 10 -13.89 -11.57 5.83
CA PRO A 10 -14.15 -11.54 7.26
C PRO A 10 -15.38 -10.67 7.56
N GLU A 11 -16.30 -11.23 8.36
CA GLU A 11 -17.57 -10.56 8.71
C GLU A 11 -17.43 -9.60 9.90
N THR A 12 -16.27 -9.59 10.58
CA THR A 12 -16.03 -8.75 11.75
C THR A 12 -14.72 -7.99 11.64
N LEU A 13 -14.68 -6.78 12.23
CA LEU A 13 -13.46 -5.97 12.34
C LEU A 13 -12.33 -6.75 13.02
N ARG A 14 -12.65 -7.57 14.02
CA ARG A 14 -11.68 -8.41 14.72
C ARG A 14 -11.05 -9.44 13.78
N ALA A 15 -11.86 -10.12 12.98
CA ALA A 15 -11.36 -11.09 12.00
C ALA A 15 -10.50 -10.41 10.93
N SER A 16 -10.92 -9.24 10.44
CA SER A 16 -10.14 -8.42 9.51
C SER A 16 -8.79 -8.00 10.10
N PHE A 17 -8.79 -7.49 11.34
CA PHE A 17 -7.57 -7.10 12.04
C PHE A 17 -6.63 -8.29 12.29
N ALA A 18 -7.17 -9.42 12.73
CA ALA A 18 -6.39 -10.65 12.95
C ALA A 18 -5.79 -11.19 11.64
N HIS A 19 -6.49 -11.04 10.52
CA HIS A 19 -5.95 -11.39 9.21
C HIS A 19 -4.83 -10.42 8.80
N TYR A 20 -5.10 -9.11 8.87
CA TYR A 20 -4.16 -8.08 8.42
C TYR A 20 -2.87 -8.06 9.25
N SER A 21 -2.96 -8.24 10.58
CA SER A 21 -1.80 -8.30 11.47
C SER A 21 -0.86 -9.49 11.21
N LYS A 22 -1.30 -10.50 10.44
CA LYS A 22 -0.47 -11.63 10.00
C LYS A 22 0.30 -11.34 8.70
N GLN A 23 -0.09 -10.32 7.95
CA GLN A 23 0.53 -10.01 6.67
C GLN A 23 1.88 -9.31 6.86
N LEU A 24 2.85 -9.62 6.00
CA LEU A 24 4.19 -9.04 6.07
C LEU A 24 4.20 -7.53 5.82
N SER A 25 3.39 -7.06 4.86
CA SER A 25 3.31 -5.64 4.48
C SER A 25 3.03 -4.71 5.68
N PRO A 26 1.93 -4.87 6.44
CA PRO A 26 1.68 -4.00 7.59
C PRO A 26 2.69 -4.15 8.71
N ARG A 27 3.25 -5.36 8.93
CA ARG A 27 4.33 -5.54 9.92
C ARG A 27 5.58 -4.73 9.56
N LEU A 28 5.99 -4.75 8.29
CA LEU A 28 7.11 -3.95 7.81
C LEU A 28 6.81 -2.44 7.93
N GLN A 29 5.62 -1.99 7.55
CA GLN A 29 5.23 -0.57 7.70
C GLN A 29 5.27 -0.11 9.15
N ILE A 30 4.72 -0.89 10.08
CA ILE A 30 4.74 -0.58 11.51
C ILE A 30 6.17 -0.59 12.04
N ALA A 31 6.99 -1.58 11.68
CA ALA A 31 8.39 -1.66 12.11
C ALA A 31 9.20 -0.44 11.62
N LEU A 32 9.01 -0.02 10.38
CA LEU A 32 9.66 1.16 9.81
C LEU A 32 9.19 2.45 10.49
N LEU A 33 7.88 2.59 10.73
CA LEU A 33 7.32 3.74 11.44
C LEU A 33 7.87 3.84 12.86
N VAL A 34 7.86 2.73 13.61
CA VAL A 34 8.41 2.66 14.97
C VAL A 34 9.90 2.94 14.98
N GLY A 35 10.65 2.38 14.04
CA GLY A 35 12.08 2.65 13.87
C GLY A 35 12.36 4.14 13.61
N ALA A 36 11.66 4.75 12.67
CA ALA A 36 11.81 6.17 12.34
C ALA A 36 11.46 7.08 13.52
N ILE A 37 10.35 6.81 14.22
CA ILE A 37 9.96 7.55 15.43
C ILE A 37 11.02 7.36 16.52
N GLY A 38 11.45 6.13 16.78
CA GLY A 38 12.47 5.82 17.78
C GLY A 38 13.80 6.52 17.51
N THR A 39 14.27 6.49 16.27
CA THR A 39 15.48 7.22 15.84
C THR A 39 15.31 8.73 16.02
N ARG A 40 14.17 9.31 15.61
CA ARG A 40 13.91 10.75 15.81
C ARG A 40 13.90 11.12 17.29
N LEU A 41 13.29 10.29 18.15
CA LEU A 41 13.26 10.52 19.59
C LEU A 41 14.66 10.45 20.20
N TYR A 42 15.46 9.47 19.79
CA TYR A 42 16.84 9.28 20.26
C TYR A 42 17.75 10.46 19.89
N LEU A 43 17.63 11.01 18.67
CA LEU A 43 18.44 12.14 18.22
C LEU A 43 18.12 13.47 18.93
N GLY A 44 16.90 13.62 19.48
CA GLY A 44 16.52 14.82 20.25
C GLY A 44 16.49 16.11 19.42
N GLN A 45 16.73 17.26 20.05
CA GLN A 45 16.78 18.57 19.36
C GLN A 45 15.50 18.91 18.56
N PHE A 46 14.34 18.77 19.20
CA PHE A 46 13.06 19.04 18.55
C PHE A 46 12.86 20.54 18.28
N ILE A 47 12.44 20.85 17.07
CA ILE A 47 11.95 22.15 16.64
C ILE A 47 10.56 21.98 16.04
N TRP A 48 9.79 23.07 15.96
CA TRP A 48 8.44 23.04 15.39
C TRP A 48 8.38 22.50 13.95
N LEU A 49 9.48 22.65 13.21
CA LEU A 49 9.58 22.12 11.85
C LEU A 49 9.57 20.59 11.80
N ASP A 50 9.93 19.88 12.87
CA ASP A 50 9.85 18.41 12.90
C ASP A 50 8.40 17.90 12.76
N LEU A 51 7.43 18.64 13.31
CA LEU A 51 6.02 18.34 13.15
C LEU A 51 5.54 18.61 11.73
N SER A 52 6.20 19.51 11.00
CA SER A 52 5.79 19.89 9.64
C SER A 52 5.81 18.70 8.69
N ALA A 53 6.79 17.81 8.79
CA ALA A 53 6.87 16.62 7.95
C ALA A 53 5.66 15.70 8.16
N PHE A 54 5.30 15.45 9.43
CA PHE A 54 4.16 14.62 9.80
C PHE A 54 2.84 15.25 9.36
N VAL A 55 2.63 16.53 9.67
CA VAL A 55 1.42 17.27 9.30
C VAL A 55 1.27 17.36 7.79
N THR A 56 2.35 17.67 7.07
CA THR A 56 2.36 17.73 5.61
C THR A 56 2.02 16.37 5.02
N TRP A 57 2.60 15.28 5.54
CA TRP A 57 2.29 13.95 5.03
C TRP A 57 0.82 13.57 5.24
N ILE A 58 0.25 13.83 6.43
CA ILE A 58 -1.18 13.60 6.68
C ILE A 58 -2.06 14.43 5.75
N ALA A 59 -1.72 15.71 5.56
CA ALA A 59 -2.50 16.61 4.71
C ALA A 59 -2.42 16.22 3.22
N LEU A 60 -1.24 15.80 2.75
CA LEU A 60 -1.02 15.43 1.36
C LEU A 60 -1.47 14.00 1.04
N TRP A 61 -1.55 13.11 2.05
CA TRP A 61 -1.86 11.70 1.83
C TRP A 61 -3.12 11.47 0.97
N PRO A 62 -4.28 12.13 1.23
CA PRO A 62 -5.47 11.95 0.39
C PRO A 62 -5.25 12.33 -1.07
N LEU A 63 -4.44 13.36 -1.34
CA LEU A 63 -4.12 13.82 -2.70
C LEU A 63 -3.19 12.81 -3.41
N VAL A 64 -2.17 12.35 -2.70
CA VAL A 64 -1.23 11.33 -3.20
C VAL A 64 -1.98 10.03 -3.48
N GLU A 65 -2.81 9.58 -2.54
CA GLU A 65 -3.65 8.39 -2.70
C GLU A 65 -4.58 8.54 -3.90
N TRP A 66 -5.31 9.64 -4.02
CA TRP A 66 -6.22 9.89 -5.13
C TRP A 66 -5.51 9.85 -6.48
N PHE A 67 -4.37 10.54 -6.60
CA PHE A 67 -3.58 10.56 -7.82
C PHE A 67 -3.05 9.16 -8.17
N LEU A 68 -2.48 8.45 -7.20
CA LEU A 68 -1.97 7.09 -7.40
C LEU A 68 -3.08 6.12 -7.79
N HIS A 69 -4.24 6.23 -7.15
CA HIS A 69 -5.41 5.42 -7.44
C HIS A 69 -5.88 5.67 -8.88
N LEU A 70 -6.04 6.94 -9.27
CA LEU A 70 -6.53 7.32 -10.59
C LEU A 70 -5.54 6.93 -11.70
N LYS A 71 -4.24 7.21 -11.54
CA LYS A 71 -3.25 7.10 -12.63
C LYS A 71 -2.57 5.75 -12.71
N PHE A 72 -2.29 5.12 -11.58
CA PHE A 72 -1.54 3.86 -11.55
C PHE A 72 -2.43 2.66 -11.28
N MET A 73 -3.31 2.74 -10.27
CA MET A 73 -4.19 1.61 -9.93
C MET A 73 -5.29 1.40 -10.97
N HIS A 74 -5.82 2.47 -11.58
CA HIS A 74 -6.77 2.37 -12.70
C HIS A 74 -6.12 2.44 -14.08
N PHE A 75 -4.80 2.29 -14.16
CA PHE A 75 -4.08 2.28 -15.44
C PHE A 75 -4.66 1.21 -16.38
N ARG A 76 -5.14 1.66 -17.55
CA ARG A 76 -5.65 0.76 -18.60
C ARG A 76 -4.48 0.27 -19.44
N PRO A 77 -4.41 -1.04 -19.76
CA PRO A 77 -3.36 -1.55 -20.64
C PRO A 77 -3.36 -0.80 -21.98
N ILE A 78 -2.17 -0.41 -22.44
CA ILE A 78 -1.99 0.27 -23.73
C ILE A 78 -1.09 -0.56 -24.63
N GLN A 79 -1.34 -0.53 -25.94
CA GLN A 79 -0.48 -1.17 -26.94
C GLN A 79 0.63 -0.21 -27.37
N ILE A 80 1.88 -0.67 -27.26
CA ILE A 80 3.07 0.03 -27.72
C ILE A 80 3.76 -0.88 -28.74
N ALA A 81 3.61 -0.55 -30.03
CA ALA A 81 4.00 -1.41 -31.14
C ALA A 81 3.41 -2.83 -31.02
N ARG A 82 4.24 -3.85 -30.74
CA ARG A 82 3.82 -5.25 -30.58
C ARG A 82 3.74 -5.71 -29.12
N ARG A 83 3.84 -4.79 -28.16
CA ARG A 83 3.87 -5.09 -26.72
C ARG A 83 2.73 -4.37 -26.01
N THR A 84 2.05 -5.07 -25.11
CA THR A 84 1.11 -4.46 -24.17
C THR A 84 1.86 -3.98 -22.93
N LEU A 85 1.79 -2.68 -22.65
CA LEU A 85 2.17 -2.15 -21.34
C LEU A 85 0.98 -2.29 -20.39
N ASP A 86 1.13 -3.13 -19.37
CA ASP A 86 0.15 -3.28 -18.29
C ASP A 86 0.86 -3.22 -16.94
N LEU A 87 0.58 -2.18 -16.15
CA LEU A 87 1.19 -1.99 -14.84
C LEU A 87 0.72 -3.09 -13.88
N ALA A 88 1.68 -3.73 -13.19
CA ALA A 88 1.38 -4.80 -12.23
C ALA A 88 0.38 -4.36 -11.14
N VAL A 89 0.47 -3.10 -10.70
CA VAL A 89 -0.46 -2.50 -9.74
C VAL A 89 -1.87 -2.35 -10.33
N GLY A 90 -1.99 -1.92 -11.58
CA GLY A 90 -3.29 -1.80 -12.26
C GLY A 90 -3.95 -3.16 -12.51
N LYS A 91 -3.16 -4.16 -12.93
CA LYS A 91 -3.63 -5.54 -13.06
C LYS A 91 -4.10 -6.11 -11.72
N ARG A 92 -3.41 -5.81 -10.62
CA ARG A 92 -3.80 -6.25 -9.27
C ARG A 92 -5.06 -5.55 -8.79
N HIS A 93 -5.19 -4.25 -9.02
CA HIS A 93 -6.36 -3.47 -8.65
C HIS A 93 -7.63 -3.95 -9.35
N ARG A 94 -7.55 -4.24 -10.67
CA ARG A 94 -8.67 -4.84 -11.40
C ARG A 94 -9.13 -6.19 -10.82
N ARG A 95 -8.19 -7.03 -10.37
CA ARG A 95 -8.54 -8.29 -9.69
C ARG A 95 -9.24 -8.05 -8.35
N HIS A 96 -8.80 -7.04 -7.61
CA HIS A 96 -9.46 -6.65 -6.36
C HIS A 96 -10.88 -6.14 -6.62
N HIS A 97 -11.10 -5.28 -7.62
CA HIS A 97 -12.45 -4.86 -8.03
C HIS A 97 -13.35 -6.04 -8.44
N PHE A 98 -12.78 -7.06 -9.07
CA PHE A 98 -13.53 -8.27 -9.43
C PHE A 98 -13.91 -9.12 -8.20
N ASN A 99 -13.02 -9.25 -7.21
CA ASN A 99 -13.28 -9.96 -5.95
C ASN A 99 -12.73 -9.16 -4.76
N PRO A 100 -13.51 -8.19 -4.22
CA PRO A 100 -13.05 -7.28 -3.17
C PRO A 100 -12.64 -7.99 -1.88
N TRP A 101 -13.18 -9.19 -1.67
CA TRP A 101 -12.99 -10.00 -0.49
C TRP A 101 -11.77 -10.92 -0.54
N ASP A 102 -11.04 -10.95 -1.66
CA ASP A 102 -9.73 -11.59 -1.73
C ASP A 102 -8.67 -10.71 -1.02
N LEU A 103 -8.51 -10.95 0.28
CA LEU A 103 -7.57 -10.20 1.12
C LEU A 103 -6.10 -10.42 0.74
N SER A 104 -5.77 -11.43 -0.07
CA SER A 104 -4.40 -11.64 -0.57
C SER A 104 -3.98 -10.53 -1.55
N LEU A 105 -4.93 -9.82 -2.14
CA LEU A 105 -4.70 -8.74 -3.09
C LEU A 105 -4.43 -7.39 -2.43
N ILE A 106 -4.66 -7.26 -1.13
CA ILE A 106 -4.49 -6.01 -0.36
C ILE A 106 -3.01 -5.71 -0.03
N PRO A 107 -2.22 -6.62 0.58
CA PRO A 107 -0.89 -6.26 1.09
C PRO A 107 0.07 -5.82 0.00
N THR A 108 0.81 -4.74 0.21
CA THR A 108 1.85 -4.28 -0.72
C THR A 108 2.91 -5.37 -0.93
N PRO A 109 3.33 -5.66 -2.18
CA PRO A 109 4.32 -6.71 -2.43
C PRO A 109 5.66 -6.38 -1.75
N ALA A 110 6.29 -7.37 -1.10
CA ALA A 110 7.52 -7.19 -0.31
C ALA A 110 8.65 -6.49 -1.09
N LYS A 111 8.78 -6.79 -2.39
CA LYS A 111 9.77 -6.17 -3.29
C LYS A 111 9.72 -4.63 -3.34
N ILE A 112 8.57 -4.02 -3.05
CA ILE A 112 8.43 -2.56 -3.03
C ILE A 112 9.23 -1.96 -1.86
N TYR A 113 9.23 -2.63 -0.71
CA TYR A 113 9.97 -2.17 0.47
C TYR A 113 11.49 -2.24 0.27
N ALA A 114 11.99 -3.28 -0.40
CA ALA A 114 13.41 -3.44 -0.69
C ALA A 114 13.97 -2.31 -1.58
N ILE A 115 13.14 -1.76 -2.48
CA ILE A 115 13.52 -0.67 -3.39
C ILE A 115 13.40 0.70 -2.71
N GLY A 116 12.41 0.88 -1.83
CA GLY A 116 12.12 2.18 -1.21
C GLY A 116 12.97 2.53 0.01
N LEU A 117 13.41 1.53 0.78
CA LEU A 117 14.18 1.75 2.02
C LEU A 117 15.52 2.49 1.86
N PRO A 118 16.33 2.28 0.79
CA PRO A 118 17.63 2.95 0.66
C PRO A 118 17.55 4.40 0.13
N ILE A 119 16.35 4.96 -0.09
CA ILE A 119 16.15 6.32 -0.63
C ILE A 119 15.84 7.34 0.50
N VAL A 120 15.65 6.88 1.73
CA VAL A 120 15.46 7.71 2.94
C VAL A 120 16.67 7.56 3.84
#